data_AF-A0A8J7ARJ3-F1
#
_entry.id   AF-A0A8J7ARJ3-F1
#
_cell.length_a   1.000
_cell.length_b   1.000
_cell.length_c   1.000
_cell.angle_alpha   90.00
_cell.angle_beta   90.00
_cell.angle_gamma   90.00
#
_symmetry.space_group_name_H-M   'P 1'
#
loop_
_entity.id
_entity.type
_entity.pdbx_description
1 polymer ?
#
loop_
_entity_poly.entity_id
_entity_poly.type
_entity_poly.pdbx_seq_one_letter_code
_entity_poly.pdbx_strand_id
1 'polypeptide(L)' 'MLDSLSERLIQESLERISQLTLMMNAHRLSTIVRVDKVVMLEQGCIVEQGRLKSY' A
#
# COMPACT_ATOMS: atom_id res chain seq x y z
N MET A 1 10.78 -14.93 2.01
CA MET A 1 10.75 -14.21 3.30
C MET A 1 11.71 -13.06 3.13
N LEU A 2 11.20 -11.85 2.87
CA LEU A 2 12.07 -10.66 2.80
C LEU A 2 12.60 -10.41 4.21
N ASP A 3 13.90 -10.17 4.30
CA ASP A 3 14.57 -9.88 5.56
C ASP A 3 13.98 -8.58 6.15
N SER A 4 13.68 -8.54 7.45
CA SER A 4 12.99 -7.40 8.08
C SER A 4 13.76 -6.08 7.95
N LEU A 5 15.08 -6.14 7.74
CA LEU A 5 15.91 -4.98 7.41
C LEU A 5 15.57 -4.44 6.02
N SER A 6 15.45 -5.33 5.02
CA SER A 6 15.10 -4.96 3.65
C SER A 6 13.70 -4.34 3.58
N GLU A 7 12.75 -4.87 4.34
CA GLU A 7 11.37 -4.36 4.39
C GLU A 7 11.33 -2.93 4.97
N ARG A 8 12.09 -2.65 6.04
CA ARG A 8 12.24 -1.30 6.61
C ARG A 8 12.85 -0.31 5.63
N LEU A 9 13.92 -0.69 4.93
CA LEU A 9 14.59 0.18 3.96
C LEU A 9 13.68 0.54 2.78
N ILE A 10 12.86 -0.41 2.32
CA ILE A 10 11.84 -0.16 1.30
C ILE A 10 10.80 0.84 1.85
N GLN A 11 10.33 0.65 3.08
CA GLN A 11 9.37 1.55 3.71
C GLN A 11 9.89 2.98 3.88
N GLU A 12 11.12 3.17 4.36
CA GLU A 12 11.76 4.49 4.47
C GLU A 12 12.00 5.18 3.11
N SER A 13 12.18 4.39 2.06
CA SER A 13 12.34 4.92 0.70
C SER A 13 11.00 5.38 0.14
N LEU A 14 9.92 4.64 0.40
CA LEU A 14 8.56 5.01 0.02
C LEU A 14 8.07 6.26 0.78
N GLU A 15 8.44 6.43 2.06
CA GLU A 15 8.08 7.61 2.85
C GLU A 15 8.68 8.92 2.30
N ARG A 16 9.84 8.84 1.65
CA ARG A 16 10.47 10.00 0.99
C ARG A 16 9.78 10.40 -0.31
N ILE A 17 8.93 9.54 -0.85
CA ILE A 17 8.16 9.77 -2.07
C ILE A 17 6.79 10.35 -1.66
N SER A 18 6.76 11.59 -1.19
CA SER A 18 5.51 12.25 -0.75
C SER A 18 4.76 13.00 -1.86
N GLN A 19 5.37 13.12 -3.05
CA GLN A 19 4.81 13.86 -4.19
C GLN A 19 4.51 13.00 -5.43
N LEU A 20 4.66 11.68 -5.35
CA LEU A 20 4.31 10.78 -6.47
C LEU A 20 3.07 9.95 -6.14
N THR A 21 2.26 9.66 -7.15
CA THR A 21 1.16 8.70 -7.02
C THR A 21 1.73 7.29 -7.11
N LEU A 22 1.70 6.55 -6.00
CA LEU A 22 2.17 5.17 -5.91
C LEU A 22 0.97 4.22 -6.02
N MET A 23 0.93 3.40 -7.07
CA MET A 23 -0.01 2.27 -7.18
C MET A 23 0.72 0.98 -6.86
N MET A 24 0.25 0.25 -5.84
CA MET A 24 0.79 -1.04 -5.44
C MET A 24 -0.30 -2.09 -5.51
N ASN A 25 0.01 -3.23 -6.13
CA ASN A 25 -0.82 -4.43 -6.05
C ASN A 25 -0.27 -5.29 -4.90
N ALA A 26 -1.12 -5.58 -3.91
CA ALA A 26 -0.75 -6.39 -2.76
C ALA A 26 -1.72 -7.55 -2.58
N HIS A 27 -1.17 -8.76 -2.41
CA HIS A 27 -1.95 -9.96 -2.13
C HIS A 27 -2.28 -10.13 -0.64
N ARG A 28 -1.64 -9.34 0.23
CA ARG A 28 -1.90 -9.33 1.69
C ARG A 28 -2.14 -7.89 2.12
N LEU A 29 -3.28 -7.61 2.75
CA LEU A 29 -3.58 -6.26 3.26
C LEU A 29 -2.53 -5.76 4.27
N SER A 30 -1.87 -6.68 4.99
CA SER A 30 -0.84 -6.35 5.99
C SER A 30 0.39 -5.65 5.42
N THR A 31 0.60 -5.66 4.10
CA THR A 31 1.70 -4.93 3.43
C THR A 31 1.29 -3.53 2.99
N ILE A 32 -0.01 -3.17 3.10
CA ILE A 32 -0.52 -1.85 2.76
C ILE A 32 -0.54 -1.02 4.05
N VAL A 33 0.45 -0.15 4.22
CA VAL A 33 0.60 0.69 5.42
C VAL A 33 0.80 2.14 4.97
N ARG A 34 0.11 3.10 5.63
CA ARG A 34 0.21 4.55 5.33
C ARG A 34 -0.16 4.94 3.89
N VAL A 35 -1.27 4.43 3.36
CA VAL A 35 -1.80 4.84 2.05
C VAL A 35 -2.97 5.81 2.19
N ASP A 36 -3.00 6.85 1.36
CA ASP A 36 -4.06 7.87 1.38
C ASP A 36 -5.39 7.35 0.83
N LYS A 37 -5.36 6.34 -0.04
CA LYS A 37 -6.53 5.78 -0.71
C LYS A 37 -6.29 4.31 -1.09
N VAL A 38 -7.29 3.48 -0.88
CA VAL A 38 -7.33 2.06 -1.28
C VAL A 38 -8.50 1.88 -2.25
N VAL A 39 -8.28 1.09 -3.29
CA VAL A 39 -9.30 0.72 -4.29
C VAL A 39 -9.25 -0.80 -4.47
N MET A 40 -10.41 -1.43 -4.33
CA MET A 40 -10.61 -2.88 -4.49
C MET A 40 -11.24 -3.12 -5.86
N LEU A 41 -10.61 -3.99 -6.64
CA LEU A 41 -11.01 -4.37 -7.99
C LEU A 41 -11.44 -5.83 -8.00
N GLU A 42 -12.62 -6.11 -8.54
CA GLU A 42 -13.12 -7.46 -8.75
C GLU A 42 -13.74 -7.54 -10.16
N GLN A 43 -13.31 -8.54 -10.94
CA GLN A 43 -13.78 -8.75 -12.33
C GLN A 43 -13.68 -7.51 -13.24
N GLY A 44 -12.68 -6.65 -13.01
CA GLY A 44 -12.49 -5.41 -13.78
C GLY A 44 -13.36 -4.23 -13.32
N CYS A 45 -14.17 -4.41 -12.28
CA CYS A 45 -15.00 -3.37 -11.68
C CYS A 45 -14.41 -2.92 -10.33
N ILE A 46 -14.53 -1.63 -10.02
CA ILE A 46 -14.24 -1.12 -8.67
C ILE A 46 -15.41 -1.52 -7.76
N VAL A 47 -15.15 -2.38 -6.79
CA VAL A 47 -16.16 -2.84 -5.82
C VAL A 47 -16.08 -2.11 -4.49
N GLU A 48 -14.92 -1.52 -4.15
CA GLU A 48 -14.78 -0.72 -2.93
C GLU A 48 -13.70 0.36 -3.08
N GLN A 49 -13.89 1.51 -2.41
CA GLN A 49 -12.94 2.60 -2.35
C GLN A 49 -13.00 3.30 -1.00
N GLY A 50 -11.85 3.50 -0.35
CA GLY A 50 -11.79 4.11 0.98
C GLY A 50 -10.39 4.58 1.37
N ARG A 51 -10.28 5.14 2.57
CA ARG A 51 -8.97 5.36 3.23
C ARG A 51 -8.73 4.25 4.23
N LEU A 52 -7.50 3.75 4.31
CA LEU A 52 -7.14 2.82 5.38
C LEU A 52 -7.20 3.58 6.71
N LYS A 53 -8.21 3.31 7.54
CA LYS A 53 -8.22 3.77 8.93
C LYS A 53 -7.36 2.81 9.74
N SER A 54 -6.13 3.23 10.06
CA SER A 54 -5.29 2.51 11.02
C SER A 54 -5.99 2.50 12.38
N TYR A 55 -6.19 1.31 12.96
CA TYR A 55 -6.50 1.11 14.38
C TYR A 55 -5.20 1.04 15.19
#